data_AF-A0A7R9PNK2-F1
#
_entry.id   AF-A0A7R9PNK2-F1
#
_cell.length_a   1.000
_cell.length_b   1.000
_cell.length_c   1.000
_cell.angle_alpha   90.00
_cell.angle_beta   90.00
_cell.angle_gamma   90.00
#
_symmetry.space_group_name_H-M   'P 1'
#
loop_
_entity.id
_entity.type
_entity.pdbx_description
1 polymer ?
#
loop_
_entity_poly.entity_id
_entity_poly.type
_entity_poly.pdbx_seq_one_letter_code
_entity_poly.pdbx_strand_id
1 'polypeptide(L)'
;MAPDWKVTNDILEEKTDEELSSYPNRIADSMSDRSILITGGTGFLGKVLLEKILRSCPKVAKIYLLVRSKKGKDPNQRIKELFTSPVSSGVLKMTALGEDGEGFQ
;
A
#
# COMPACT_ATOMS: atom_id res chain seq x y z
N MET A 1 -10.24 34.55 -2.43
CA MET A 1 -9.84 34.40 -1.01
C MET A 1 -9.27 33.00 -0.85
N ALA A 2 -7.95 32.88 -0.62
CA ALA A 2 -7.37 31.61 -0.21
C ALA A 2 -7.73 31.35 1.26
N PRO A 3 -7.97 30.11 1.69
CA PRO A 3 -8.16 29.82 3.10
C PRO A 3 -6.91 30.21 3.89
N ASP A 4 -7.09 30.93 4.99
CA ASP A 4 -6.05 31.37 5.92
C ASP A 4 -5.59 30.17 6.77
N TRP A 5 -4.85 29.24 6.15
CA TRP A 5 -4.17 28.18 6.90
C TRP A 5 -2.95 28.80 7.60
N LYS A 6 -3.19 29.48 8.73
CA LYS A 6 -2.08 29.88 9.60
C LYS A 6 -1.44 28.61 10.13
N VAL A 7 -0.17 28.39 9.81
CA VAL A 7 0.65 27.41 10.51
C VAL A 7 0.79 27.92 11.93
N THR A 8 0.05 27.31 12.84
CA THR A 8 0.13 27.58 14.27
C THR A 8 1.29 26.77 14.87
N ASN A 9 1.92 27.30 15.92
CA ASN A 9 3.13 26.70 16.52
C ASN A 9 2.89 25.32 17.17
N ASP A 10 1.63 24.96 17.42
CA ASP A 10 1.17 23.63 17.87
C ASP A 10 1.46 22.50 16.85
N ILE A 11 1.66 22.82 15.57
CA ILE A 11 2.08 21.84 14.55
C ILE A 11 3.57 21.49 14.67
N LEU A 12 4.38 22.38 15.27
CA LEU A 12 5.83 22.23 15.39
C LEU A 12 6.27 21.61 16.72
N GLU A 13 5.34 21.37 17.65
CA GLU A 13 5.63 20.65 18.88
C GLU A 13 5.78 19.16 18.57
N GLU A 14 7.00 18.63 18.78
CA GLU A 14 7.24 17.19 18.74
C GLU A 14 6.40 16.51 19.83
N LYS A 15 5.38 15.77 19.39
CA LYS A 15 4.57 14.92 20.26
C LYS A 15 5.38 13.70 20.67
N THR A 16 5.17 13.24 21.90
CA THR A 16 5.79 11.99 22.38
C THR A 16 5.21 10.78 21.63
N ASP A 17 5.98 9.69 21.54
CA ASP A 17 5.51 8.43 20.94
C ASP A 17 4.27 7.89 21.68
N GLU A 18 4.20 8.07 22.99
CA GLU A 18 3.03 7.69 23.78
C GLU A 18 1.78 8.46 23.35
N GLU A 19 1.88 9.79 23.20
CA GLU A 19 0.76 10.62 22.74
C GLU A 19 0.37 10.30 21.30
N LEU A 20 1.34 10.12 20.40
CA LEU A 20 1.12 9.71 19.01
C LEU A 20 0.37 8.38 18.93
N SER A 21 0.73 7.41 19.77
CA SER A 21 0.08 6.10 19.83
C SER A 21 -1.36 6.14 20.36
N SER A 22 -1.72 7.17 21.14
CA SER A 22 -3.06 7.34 21.71
C SER A 22 -4.11 7.74 20.65
N TYR A 23 -3.68 8.35 19.55
CA TYR A 23 -4.59 8.76 18.49
C TYR A 23 -5.14 7.56 17.72
N PRO A 24 -6.43 7.58 17.34
CA PRO A 24 -7.00 6.52 16.53
C PRO A 24 -6.28 6.41 15.18
N ASN A 25 -5.95 5.18 14.76
CA ASN A 25 -5.36 4.93 13.45
C ASN A 25 -6.45 4.94 12.38
N ARG A 26 -6.92 6.15 12.05
CA ARG A 26 -8.01 6.40 11.10
C ARG A 26 -7.79 5.74 9.74
N ILE A 27 -6.53 5.55 9.32
CA ILE A 27 -6.20 4.91 8.05
C ILE A 27 -6.42 3.40 8.12
N ALA A 28 -5.81 2.73 9.10
CA ALA A 28 -5.97 1.29 9.28
C ALA A 28 -7.43 0.91 9.56
N ASP A 29 -8.12 1.72 10.37
CA ASP A 29 -9.53 1.51 10.71
C ASP A 29 -10.44 1.66 9.48
N SER A 30 -10.23 2.70 8.66
CA SER A 30 -11.02 2.94 7.44
C SER A 30 -10.82 1.85 6.38
N MET A 31 -9.62 1.26 6.34
CA MET A 31 -9.23 0.21 5.39
C MET A 31 -9.54 -1.22 5.90
N SER A 32 -9.95 -1.38 7.15
CA SER A 32 -10.29 -2.69 7.72
C SER A 32 -11.47 -3.33 6.97
N ASP A 33 -11.31 -4.60 6.63
CA ASP A 33 -12.26 -5.43 5.88
C ASP A 33 -12.64 -4.87 4.49
N ARG A 34 -11.87 -3.90 3.97
CA ARG A 34 -12.07 -3.32 2.65
C ARG A 34 -11.30 -4.07 1.57
N SER A 35 -11.87 -4.07 0.37
CA SER A 35 -11.16 -4.35 -0.86
C SER A 35 -10.62 -3.07 -1.47
N ILE A 36 -9.33 -3.02 -1.79
CA ILE A 36 -8.65 -1.81 -2.29
C ILE A 36 -8.18 -2.06 -3.73
N LEU A 37 -8.49 -1.14 -4.65
CA LEU A 37 -7.92 -1.13 -6.00
C LEU A 37 -6.75 -0.14 -6.07
N ILE A 38 -5.57 -0.63 -6.42
CA ILE A 38 -4.38 0.19 -6.64
C ILE A 38 -4.08 0.26 -8.13
N THR A 39 -4.04 1.48 -8.66
CA THR A 39 -3.50 1.75 -10.00
C THR A 39 -2.05 2.21 -9.88
N GLY A 40 -1.22 1.91 -10.88
CA GLY A 40 0.19 2.31 -10.84
C GLY A 40 1.06 1.59 -9.79
N GLY A 41 0.56 0.51 -9.16
CA GLY A 41 1.28 -0.19 -8.08
C GLY A 41 2.60 -0.85 -8.48
N THR A 42 2.91 -0.95 -9.78
CA THR A 42 4.21 -1.41 -10.29
C THR A 42 5.27 -0.29 -10.37
N GLY A 43 4.87 0.98 -10.25
CA GLY A 43 5.79 2.12 -10.15
C GLY A 43 6.36 2.27 -8.74
N PHE A 44 7.45 3.03 -8.58
CA PHE A 44 8.19 3.16 -7.31
C PHE A 44 7.29 3.46 -6.10
N LEU A 45 6.53 4.56 -6.13
CA LEU A 45 5.62 4.94 -5.04
C LEU A 45 4.52 3.91 -4.83
N GLY A 46 4.03 3.28 -5.89
CA GLY A 46 3.03 2.23 -5.82
C GLY A 46 3.51 1.00 -5.06
N LYS A 47 4.78 0.62 -5.21
CA LYS A 47 5.41 -0.47 -4.44
C LYS A 47 5.49 -0.13 -2.96
N VAL A 48 5.93 1.10 -2.65
CA VAL A 48 6.04 1.60 -1.26
C VAL A 48 4.66 1.67 -0.61
N LEU A 49 3.65 2.16 -1.32
CA LEU A 49 2.28 2.20 -0.83
C LEU A 49 1.75 0.79 -0.51
N LEU A 50 1.96 -0.15 -1.43
CA LEU A 50 1.55 -1.55 -1.23
C LEU A 50 2.22 -2.15 0.02
N GLU A 51 3.52 -1.95 0.17
CA GLU A 51 4.28 -2.40 1.33
C GLU A 51 3.80 -1.77 2.64
N LYS A 52 3.55 -0.45 2.63
CA LYS A 52 3.04 0.29 3.80
C LYS A 52 1.64 -0.19 4.21
N ILE A 53 0.74 -0.40 3.26
CA ILE A 53 -0.60 -0.93 3.54
C ILE A 53 -0.48 -2.32 4.16
N LEU A 54 0.33 -3.21 3.58
CA LEU A 54 0.49 -4.56 4.10
C LEU A 54 1.12 -4.60 5.50
N ARG A 55 2.02 -3.68 5.84
CA ARG A 55 2.60 -3.60 7.20
C ARG A 55 1.69 -2.92 8.21
N SER A 56 0.99 -1.85 7.82
CA SER A 56 0.28 -0.97 8.75
C SER A 56 -1.24 -1.16 8.78
N CYS A 57 -1.81 -1.85 7.80
CA CYS A 57 -3.24 -2.12 7.68
C CYS A 57 -3.50 -3.64 7.57
N PRO A 58 -3.22 -4.43 8.62
CA PRO A 58 -3.25 -5.89 8.56
C PRO A 58 -4.65 -6.49 8.31
N LYS A 59 -5.71 -5.67 8.49
CA LYS A 59 -7.11 -6.09 8.32
C LYS A 59 -7.67 -5.81 6.92
N VAL A 60 -6.85 -5.41 5.95
CA VAL A 60 -7.33 -5.25 4.56
C VAL A 60 -7.75 -6.61 4.00
N ALA A 61 -8.97 -6.71 3.46
CA ALA A 61 -9.51 -7.98 2.98
C ALA A 61 -8.85 -8.43 1.67
N LYS A 62 -8.69 -7.51 0.71
CA LYS A 62 -8.10 -7.82 -0.60
C LYS A 62 -7.50 -6.58 -1.24
N ILE A 63 -6.38 -6.75 -1.94
CA ILE A 63 -5.77 -5.71 -2.78
C ILE A 63 -5.81 -6.16 -4.23
N TYR A 64 -6.49 -5.39 -5.07
CA TYR A 64 -6.50 -5.54 -6.52
C TYR A 64 -5.45 -4.62 -7.12
N LEU A 65 -4.61 -5.16 -8.00
CA LEU A 65 -3.57 -4.39 -8.66
C LEU A 65 -3.80 -4.36 -10.17
N LEU A 66 -4.03 -3.17 -10.73
CA LEU A 66 -4.13 -2.99 -12.17
C LEU A 66 -2.74 -2.91 -12.80
N VAL A 67 -2.35 -3.96 -13.53
CA VAL A 67 -1.08 -4.01 -14.27
C VAL A 67 -1.32 -3.90 -15.76
N ARG A 68 -0.75 -2.87 -16.37
CA ARG A 68 -0.74 -2.70 -17.83
C ARG A 68 0.50 -3.33 -18.44
N SER A 69 0.40 -3.79 -19.67
CA SER A 69 1.58 -4.12 -20.48
C SER A 69 2.45 -2.87 -20.72
N LYS A 70 3.75 -3.09 -20.95
CA LYS A 70 4.72 -2.06 -21.39
C LYS A 70 5.50 -2.64 -22.57
N LYS A 71 6.03 -1.81 -23.48
CA LYS A 71 6.87 -2.30 -24.59
C LYS A 71 7.94 -3.27 -24.07
N GLY A 72 7.91 -4.51 -24.55
CA GLY A 72 8.87 -5.57 -24.17
C GLY A 72 8.64 -6.23 -22.81
N LYS A 73 7.54 -5.97 -22.09
CA LYS A 73 7.19 -6.66 -20.84
C LYS A 73 5.69 -6.91 -20.73
N ASP A 74 5.30 -8.17 -20.61
CA ASP A 74 3.93 -8.56 -20.31
C ASP A 74 3.56 -8.29 -18.84
N PRO A 75 2.26 -8.28 -18.48
CA PRO A 75 1.82 -8.03 -17.12
C PRO A 75 2.38 -9.00 -16.07
N ASN A 76 2.53 -10.29 -16.40
CA ASN A 76 3.05 -11.31 -15.47
C ASN A 76 4.53 -11.06 -15.15
N GLN A 77 5.32 -10.66 -16.14
CA GLN A 77 6.71 -10.26 -15.91
C GLN A 77 6.79 -9.04 -14.99
N ARG A 78 5.90 -8.05 -15.18
CA ARG A 78 5.85 -6.86 -14.32
C ARG A 78 5.42 -7.17 -12.90
N ILE A 79 4.55 -8.16 -12.72
CA ILE A 79 4.18 -8.70 -11.41
C ILE A 79 5.39 -9.37 -10.75
N LYS A 80 6.12 -10.25 -11.45
CA LYS A 80 7.33 -10.87 -10.90
C LYS A 80 8.35 -9.81 -10.42
N GLU A 81 8.58 -8.77 -11.22
CA GLU A 81 9.45 -7.63 -10.86
C GLU A 81 8.95 -6.79 -9.67
N LEU A 82 7.66 -6.82 -9.36
CA LEU A 82 7.11 -6.20 -8.16
C LEU A 82 7.55 -6.99 -6.91
N PHE A 83 7.48 -8.32 -6.96
CA PHE A 83 7.80 -9.21 -5.85
C PHE A 83 9.30 -9.40 -5.61
N THR A 84 10.14 -9.22 -6.62
CA THR A 84 11.61 -9.36 -6.49
C THR A 84 12.34 -8.05 -6.18
N SER A 85 11.62 -6.93 -5.99
CA SER A 85 12.27 -5.64 -5.76
C SER A 85 12.80 -5.49 -4.33
N PRO A 86 13.90 -4.76 -4.10
CA PRO A 86 14.40 -4.53 -2.73
C PRO A 86 13.36 -3.88 -1.81
N VAL A 87 12.52 -2.99 -2.35
CA VAL A 87 11.45 -2.29 -1.63
C VAL A 87 10.38 -3.26 -1.08
N SER A 88 10.21 -4.43 -1.70
CA SER A 88 9.23 -5.44 -1.30
C SER A 88 9.80 -6.56 -0.42
N SER A 89 11.10 -6.47 -0.06
CA SER A 89 11.78 -7.50 0.72
C SER A 89 11.07 -7.76 2.07
N GLY A 90 10.64 -9.01 2.27
CA GLY A 90 10.09 -9.50 3.53
C GLY A 90 8.60 -9.26 3.78
N VAL A 91 7.86 -8.58 2.89
CA VAL A 91 6.40 -8.33 3.07
C VAL A 91 5.56 -9.02 2.01
N LEU A 92 6.02 -9.01 0.77
CA LEU A 92 5.28 -9.57 -0.35
C LEU A 92 5.73 -11.00 -0.62
N LYS A 93 4.90 -11.99 -0.25
CA LYS A 93 5.02 -13.37 -0.74
C LYS A 93 4.03 -13.57 -1.88
N MET A 94 4.53 -13.94 -3.05
CA MET A 94 3.67 -14.30 -4.17
C MET A 94 3.17 -15.73 -3.94
N THR A 95 1.90 -15.87 -3.62
CA THR A 95 1.18 -17.15 -3.78
C THR A 95 0.47 -17.01 -5.12
N ALA A 96 0.82 -17.85 -6.09
CA ALA A 96 0.22 -17.76 -7.42
C ALA A 96 -1.27 -18.08 -7.31
N LEU A 97 -2.11 -17.13 -7.71
CA LEU A 97 -3.52 -17.40 -8.02
C LEU A 97 -3.56 -17.89 -9.46
N GLY A 98 -4.26 -18.99 -9.71
CA GLY A 98 -4.53 -19.48 -11.06
C GLY A 98 -5.32 -18.47 -11.88
N GLU A 99 -5.36 -18.65 -13.19
CA GLU A 99 -6.08 -17.78 -14.14
C GLU A 99 -7.60 -17.69 -13.86
N ASP A 100 -8.10 -18.59 -13.03
CA ASP A 100 -9.46 -18.78 -12.55
C ASP A 100 -9.77 -18.09 -11.20
N GLY A 101 -8.77 -17.48 -10.55
CA GLY A 101 -8.96 -16.81 -9.26
C GLY A 101 -8.98 -17.75 -8.05
N GLU A 102 -8.73 -19.05 -8.26
CA GLU A 102 -8.49 -20.03 -7.20
C GLU A 102 -6.97 -20.12 -6.93
N GLY A 103 -6.58 -20.19 -5.66
CA GLY A 103 -5.18 -20.37 -5.29
C GLY A 103 -4.71 -21.80 -5.57
N PHE A 104 -3.51 -21.97 -6.12
CA PHE A 104 -2.86 -23.29 -6.08
C PHE A 104 -2.35 -23.56 -4.65
N GLN A 105 -2.60 -24.77 -4.16
CA GLN A 105 -2.15 -25.28 -2.85
C GLN A 105 -0.63 -25.25 -2.70
#